data_AF-A0A2E1HYX5-F1
#
_entry.id   AF-A0A2E1HYX5-F1
#
_cell.length_a   1.000
_cell.length_b   1.000
_cell.length_c   1.000
_cell.angle_alpha   90.00
_cell.angle_beta   90.00
_cell.angle_gamma   90.00
#
_symmetry.space_group_name_H-M   'P 1'
#
loop_
_entity.id
_entity.type
_entity.pdbx_description
1 polymer ?
#
loop_
_entity_poly.entity_id
_entity_poly.type
_entity_poly.pdbx_seq_one_letter_code
_entity_poly.pdbx_strand_id
1 'polypeptide(L)'
;MGQRIEHVDSIRAVAVLLMVMVHAAATWGPSPNSQSSFLVYIVSGLGGLAAPLFVTVFGWGCFHSSSTPSQRYLRAGFLLLSQLVINITAPHLFDAFTPGVLTLFAVLILIQPLWTSPFKNYHERKNFILWASIFATLAIVYFVSGLQGSKEWDDRIEVASIIIWFSHLLLTGTYPLFPWLIFAILGSWIASHKDSSLTFPVNKGTVTSISIGLVFCIATLLYSEKNGIDWARPKGDAILTFYPANAPFLIAALTGVAILWMLIQNVKSTRLNPLGKISLSVYLLHFV
;
A
#
# COMPACT_ATOMS: atom_id res chain seq x y z
N MET A 1 -5.33 -19.91 21.47
CA MET A 1 -4.25 -19.06 20.89
C MET A 1 -4.03 -19.52 19.46
N GLY A 2 -4.27 -18.67 18.46
CA GLY A 2 -3.93 -19.03 17.08
C GLY A 2 -2.40 -19.13 16.93
N GLN A 3 -1.90 -20.17 16.26
CA GLN A 3 -0.47 -20.27 15.94
C GLN A 3 -0.04 -19.04 15.14
N ARG A 4 1.08 -18.44 15.56
CA ARG A 4 1.63 -17.25 14.92
C ARG A 4 2.21 -17.63 13.56
N ILE A 5 1.83 -16.91 12.52
CA ILE A 5 2.28 -17.18 11.15
C ILE A 5 3.54 -16.38 10.86
N GLU A 6 4.69 -17.05 10.87
CA GLU A 6 6.02 -16.43 10.84
C GLU A 6 6.29 -15.61 9.58
N HIS A 7 5.91 -16.09 8.40
CA HIS A 7 6.16 -15.37 7.16
C HIS A 7 5.36 -14.06 7.07
N VAL A 8 4.24 -13.91 7.79
CA VAL A 8 3.53 -12.62 7.87
C VAL A 8 4.36 -11.57 8.59
N ASP A 9 5.10 -11.95 9.65
CA ASP A 9 6.04 -11.02 10.28
C ASP A 9 7.18 -10.67 9.33
N SER A 10 7.70 -11.65 8.57
CA SER A 10 8.72 -11.37 7.54
C SER A 10 8.21 -10.43 6.44
N ILE A 11 6.94 -10.54 6.02
CA ILE A 11 6.34 -9.60 5.06
C ILE A 11 6.24 -8.19 5.65
N ARG A 12 5.87 -8.05 6.94
CA ARG A 12 5.90 -6.75 7.63
C ARG A 12 7.30 -6.17 7.67
N ALA A 13 8.30 -7.00 7.97
CA ALA A 13 9.69 -6.59 7.99
C ALA A 13 10.14 -6.07 6.62
N VAL A 14 9.81 -6.78 5.54
CA VAL A 14 10.10 -6.33 4.17
C VAL A 14 9.41 -5.00 3.87
N ALA A 15 8.13 -4.83 4.24
CA ALA A 15 7.42 -3.56 4.05
C ALA A 15 8.12 -2.39 4.76
N VAL A 16 8.58 -2.58 6.00
CA VAL A 16 9.36 -1.58 6.75
C VAL A 16 10.69 -1.29 6.04
N LEU A 17 11.42 -2.31 5.62
CA LEU A 17 12.72 -2.12 4.95
C LEU A 17 12.57 -1.37 3.62
N LEU A 18 11.52 -1.67 2.84
CA LEU A 18 11.20 -0.94 1.62
C LEU A 18 10.86 0.53 1.89
N MET A 19 10.12 0.79 2.97
CA MET A 19 9.79 2.15 3.40
C MET A 19 11.05 2.92 3.83
N VAL A 20 11.90 2.32 4.67
CA VAL A 20 13.17 2.97 5.10
C VAL A 20 14.08 3.21 3.91
N MET A 21 14.15 2.26 2.97
CA MET A 21 14.94 2.40 1.74
C MET A 21 14.48 3.59 0.90
N VAL A 22 13.18 3.80 0.70
CA VAL A 22 12.70 4.91 -0.14
C VAL A 22 12.90 6.27 0.52
N HIS A 23 12.74 6.37 1.85
CA HIS A 23 13.04 7.62 2.55
C HIS A 23 14.55 7.90 2.56
N ALA A 24 15.39 6.90 2.80
CA ALA A 24 16.84 7.05 2.69
C ALA A 24 17.28 7.45 1.27
N ALA A 25 16.66 6.87 0.23
CA ALA A 25 16.93 7.23 -1.15
C ALA A 25 16.43 8.65 -1.50
N ALA A 26 15.33 9.12 -0.91
CA ALA A 26 14.86 10.48 -1.09
C ALA A 26 15.78 11.51 -0.39
N THR A 27 16.36 11.15 0.75
CA THR A 27 17.25 12.05 1.53
C THR A 27 18.69 12.07 1.03
N TRP A 28 19.24 10.91 0.64
CA TRP A 28 20.65 10.74 0.28
C TRP A 28 20.89 10.28 -1.16
N GLY A 29 19.83 10.19 -1.97
CA GLY A 29 19.92 9.74 -3.35
C GLY A 29 20.71 10.68 -4.25
N PRO A 30 21.23 10.18 -5.38
CA PRO A 30 21.88 11.02 -6.38
C PRO A 30 20.89 12.01 -6.98
N SER A 31 21.40 13.15 -7.48
CA SER A 31 20.55 14.24 -7.99
C SER A 31 19.56 13.75 -9.07
N PRO A 32 18.37 14.38 -9.21
CA PRO A 32 17.31 13.96 -10.14
C PRO A 32 17.76 13.80 -11.60
N ASN A 33 18.85 14.45 -11.99
CA ASN A 33 19.38 14.46 -13.36
C ASN A 33 20.29 13.26 -13.68
N SER A 34 20.50 12.32 -12.74
CA SER A 34 21.33 11.12 -12.93
C SER A 34 20.56 9.89 -13.45
N GLN A 35 19.33 10.12 -13.95
CA GLN A 35 18.39 9.06 -14.32
C GLN A 35 18.79 8.29 -15.58
N SER A 36 19.52 7.19 -15.38
CA SER A 36 19.48 6.00 -16.25
C SER A 36 20.27 4.81 -15.67
N SER A 37 20.21 4.58 -14.35
CA SER A 37 20.77 3.33 -13.80
C SER A 37 19.64 2.34 -13.45
N PHE A 38 19.87 1.07 -13.77
CA PHE A 38 19.00 -0.04 -13.38
C PHE A 38 18.64 -0.02 -11.88
N LEU A 39 19.57 0.46 -11.04
CA LEU A 39 19.40 0.62 -9.60
C LEU A 39 18.31 1.65 -9.25
N VAL A 40 18.17 2.75 -10.00
CA VAL A 40 17.10 3.74 -9.78
C VAL A 40 15.73 3.11 -10.05
N TYR A 41 15.57 2.33 -11.12
CA TYR A 41 14.31 1.64 -11.38
C TYR A 41 13.95 0.63 -10.28
N ILE A 42 14.94 -0.09 -9.75
CA ILE A 42 14.73 -0.99 -8.60
C ILE A 42 14.29 -0.20 -7.37
N VAL A 43 15.02 0.86 -7.00
CA VAL A 43 14.74 1.62 -5.78
C VAL A 43 13.39 2.34 -5.87
N SER A 44 13.10 3.00 -7.00
CA SER A 44 11.82 3.66 -7.23
C SER A 44 10.66 2.67 -7.32
N GLY A 45 10.85 1.55 -8.01
CA GLY A 45 9.84 0.50 -8.15
C GLY A 45 9.54 -0.21 -6.82
N LEU A 46 10.57 -0.64 -6.09
CA LEU A 46 10.43 -1.32 -4.80
C LEU A 46 9.96 -0.37 -3.69
N GLY A 47 10.42 0.89 -3.69
CA GLY A 47 9.97 1.92 -2.76
C GLY A 47 8.47 2.18 -2.85
N GLY A 48 7.93 2.22 -4.07
CA GLY A 48 6.49 2.31 -4.32
C GLY A 48 5.68 1.12 -3.80
N LEU A 49 6.30 -0.04 -3.50
CA LEU A 49 5.58 -1.21 -2.97
C LEU A 49 5.44 -1.21 -1.45
N ALA A 50 6.16 -0.34 -0.73
CA ALA A 50 6.17 -0.35 0.73
C ALA A 50 4.77 -0.16 1.34
N ALA A 51 4.10 0.93 0.98
CA ALA A 51 2.76 1.22 1.48
C ALA A 51 1.69 0.21 0.98
N PRO A 52 1.66 -0.21 -0.31
CA PRO A 52 0.77 -1.28 -0.77
C PRO A 52 0.91 -2.57 0.03
N LEU A 53 2.15 -2.97 0.34
CA LEU A 53 2.43 -4.17 1.12
C LEU A 53 1.95 -4.03 2.56
N PHE A 54 2.21 -2.88 3.19
CA PHE A 54 1.72 -2.56 4.53
C PHE A 54 0.19 -2.60 4.63
N VAL A 55 -0.52 -1.98 3.69
CA VAL A 55 -1.98 -1.97 3.64
C VAL A 55 -2.55 -3.37 3.39
N THR A 56 -1.88 -4.17 2.57
CA THR A 56 -2.27 -5.57 2.33
C THR A 56 -2.11 -6.43 3.57
N VAL A 57 -0.97 -6.35 4.26
CA VAL A 57 -0.76 -7.09 5.52
C VAL A 57 -1.72 -6.63 6.61
N PHE A 58 -2.00 -5.32 6.66
CA PHE A 58 -2.99 -4.75 7.57
C PHE A 58 -4.38 -5.34 7.28
N GLY A 59 -4.79 -5.38 6.02
CA GLY A 59 -6.05 -6.01 5.57
C GLY A 59 -6.15 -7.48 5.99
N TRP A 60 -5.08 -8.24 5.77
CA TRP A 60 -4.97 -9.64 6.20
C TRP A 60 -5.12 -9.80 7.72
N GLY A 61 -4.49 -8.92 8.51
CA GLY A 61 -4.60 -8.94 9.98
C GLY A 61 -5.99 -8.57 10.49
N CYS A 62 -6.64 -7.59 9.87
CA CYS A 62 -8.01 -7.20 10.18
C CYS A 62 -9.02 -8.31 9.89
N PHE A 63 -8.84 -9.11 8.83
CA PHE A 63 -9.73 -10.23 8.57
C PHE A 63 -9.78 -11.22 9.73
N HIS A 64 -8.61 -11.55 10.29
CA HIS A 64 -8.44 -12.47 11.44
C HIS A 64 -8.77 -11.84 12.80
N SER A 65 -8.87 -10.51 12.87
CA SER A 65 -9.11 -9.80 14.13
C SER A 65 -10.59 -9.75 14.50
N SER A 66 -10.92 -10.20 15.71
CA SER A 66 -12.25 -10.08 16.34
C SER A 66 -12.29 -8.91 17.34
N SER A 67 -12.05 -7.68 16.86
CA SER A 67 -12.06 -6.50 17.72
C SER A 67 -13.46 -5.95 17.98
N THR A 68 -13.74 -5.62 19.24
CA THR A 68 -14.95 -4.89 19.63
C THR A 68 -14.92 -3.45 19.10
N PRO A 69 -16.06 -2.77 18.99
CA PRO A 69 -16.11 -1.36 18.59
C PRO A 69 -15.17 -0.47 19.44
N SER A 70 -15.16 -0.63 20.76
CA SER A 70 -14.28 0.15 21.65
C SER A 70 -12.79 -0.06 21.36
N GLN A 71 -12.37 -1.31 21.09
CA GLN A 71 -10.98 -1.60 20.71
C GLN A 71 -10.61 -0.97 19.36
N ARG A 72 -11.56 -0.90 18.41
CA ARG A 72 -11.36 -0.24 17.12
C ARG A 72 -11.15 1.25 17.29
N TYR A 73 -11.99 1.92 18.08
CA TYR A 73 -11.83 3.35 18.37
C TYR A 73 -10.50 3.65 19.07
N LEU A 74 -10.10 2.85 20.05
CA LEU A 74 -8.83 3.05 20.77
C LEU A 74 -7.62 2.88 19.83
N ARG A 75 -7.61 1.84 18.99
CA ARG A 75 -6.53 1.64 18.00
C ARG A 75 -6.49 2.74 16.94
N ALA A 76 -7.66 3.17 16.45
CA ALA A 76 -7.75 4.28 15.51
C ALA A 76 -7.23 5.59 16.13
N GLY A 77 -7.63 5.90 17.38
CA GLY A 77 -7.13 7.06 18.12
C GLY A 77 -5.61 7.04 18.30
N PHE A 78 -5.04 5.89 18.65
CA PHE A 78 -3.58 5.74 18.75
C PHE A 78 -2.86 6.00 17.41
N LEU A 79 -3.41 5.49 16.29
CA LEU A 79 -2.84 5.71 14.96
C LEU A 79 -2.94 7.17 14.52
N LEU A 80 -4.06 7.85 14.79
CA LEU A 80 -4.23 9.27 14.51
C LEU A 80 -3.25 10.13 15.30
N LEU A 81 -3.08 9.84 16.60
CA LEU A 81 -2.11 10.53 17.45
C LEU A 81 -0.68 10.29 16.93
N SER A 82 -0.37 9.06 16.54
CA SER A 82 0.95 8.71 15.99
C SER A 82 1.23 9.45 14.67
N GLN A 83 0.22 9.62 13.80
CA GLN A 83 0.37 10.44 12.59
C GLN A 83 0.71 11.89 12.93
N LEU A 84 -0.01 12.49 13.88
CA LEU A 84 0.23 13.86 14.31
C LEU A 84 1.66 14.04 14.84
N VAL A 85 2.15 13.09 15.66
CA VAL A 85 3.53 13.11 16.17
C VAL A 85 4.55 13.06 15.03
N ILE A 86 4.35 12.19 14.03
CA ILE A 86 5.23 12.13 12.85
C ILE A 86 5.23 13.47 12.10
N ASN A 87 4.06 14.03 11.82
CA ASN A 87 3.98 15.27 11.06
C ASN A 87 4.69 16.44 11.80
N ILE A 88 4.55 16.52 13.12
CA ILE A 88 5.23 17.54 13.94
C ILE A 88 6.74 17.32 13.98
N THR A 89 7.21 16.07 13.97
CA THR A 89 8.65 15.74 13.99
C THR A 89 9.31 15.84 12.62
N ALA A 90 8.54 15.72 11.54
CA ALA A 90 9.00 15.87 10.15
C ALA A 90 8.27 17.01 9.40
N PRO A 91 8.36 18.27 9.87
CA PRO A 91 7.64 19.41 9.28
C PRO A 91 8.15 19.80 7.89
N HIS A 92 9.32 19.29 7.48
CA HIS A 92 9.86 19.47 6.13
C HIS A 92 9.21 18.54 5.09
N LEU A 93 8.42 17.55 5.53
CA LEU A 93 7.72 16.60 4.66
C LEU A 93 6.20 16.82 4.66
N PHE A 94 5.63 17.21 5.81
CA PHE A 94 4.18 17.23 6.03
C PHE A 94 3.76 18.43 6.88
N ASP A 95 2.55 18.95 6.63
CA ASP A 95 1.86 19.81 7.58
C ASP A 95 1.42 18.99 8.81
N ALA A 96 1.31 19.65 9.96
CA ALA A 96 0.96 18.99 11.23
C ALA A 96 -0.28 18.09 11.12
N PHE A 97 -1.30 18.50 10.36
CA PHE A 97 -2.57 17.76 10.24
C PHE A 97 -2.72 16.93 8.97
N THR A 98 -1.69 16.85 8.10
CA THR A 98 -1.75 16.07 6.85
C THR A 98 -2.17 14.61 7.12
N PRO A 99 -3.26 14.12 6.48
CA PRO A 99 -3.57 12.70 6.48
C PRO A 99 -2.46 11.87 5.82
N GLY A 100 -1.98 10.84 6.52
CA GLY A 100 -0.98 9.91 6.01
C GLY A 100 -1.43 8.45 6.12
N VAL A 101 -0.48 7.52 5.96
CA VAL A 101 -0.77 6.07 5.98
C VAL A 101 -1.32 5.60 7.34
N LEU A 102 -0.94 6.23 8.45
CA LEU A 102 -1.50 5.87 9.76
C LEU A 102 -2.95 6.36 9.90
N THR A 103 -3.28 7.53 9.34
CA THR A 103 -4.67 8.00 9.23
C THR A 103 -5.50 7.06 8.36
N LEU A 104 -4.95 6.58 7.24
CA LEU A 104 -5.57 5.55 6.41
C LEU A 104 -5.88 4.29 7.23
N PHE A 105 -4.89 3.79 7.99
CA PHE A 105 -5.11 2.64 8.87
C PHE A 105 -6.18 2.88 9.93
N ALA A 106 -6.18 4.06 10.55
CA ALA A 106 -7.21 4.42 11.52
C ALA A 106 -8.62 4.32 10.91
N VAL A 107 -8.82 4.90 9.72
CA VAL A 107 -10.11 4.80 9.00
C VAL A 107 -10.44 3.35 8.64
N LEU A 108 -9.48 2.60 8.07
CA LEU A 108 -9.70 1.20 7.71
C LEU A 108 -10.10 0.33 8.90
N ILE A 109 -9.55 0.58 10.11
CA ILE A 109 -9.98 -0.07 11.36
C ILE A 109 -11.45 0.26 11.65
N LEU A 110 -11.83 1.53 11.56
CA LEU A 110 -13.20 1.97 11.87
C LEU A 110 -14.22 1.37 10.89
N ILE A 111 -13.90 1.34 9.60
CA ILE A 111 -14.77 0.78 8.56
C ILE A 111 -14.55 -0.72 8.31
N GLN A 112 -13.75 -1.41 9.15
CA GLN A 112 -13.36 -2.82 8.99
C GLN A 112 -14.52 -3.75 8.58
N PRO A 113 -15.72 -3.68 9.20
CA PRO A 113 -16.82 -4.57 8.82
C PRO A 113 -17.23 -4.45 7.36
N LEU A 114 -17.17 -3.24 6.78
CA LEU A 114 -17.69 -2.98 5.43
C LEU A 114 -16.92 -3.75 4.36
N TRP A 115 -15.59 -3.83 4.47
CA TRP A 115 -14.74 -4.47 3.47
C TRP A 115 -14.31 -5.90 3.85
N THR A 116 -14.38 -6.30 5.13
CA THR A 116 -14.07 -7.68 5.54
C THR A 116 -15.28 -8.61 5.51
N SER A 117 -16.48 -8.10 5.81
CA SER A 117 -17.71 -8.90 5.88
C SER A 117 -18.06 -9.64 4.58
N PRO A 118 -17.89 -9.04 3.38
CA PRO A 118 -18.17 -9.76 2.13
C PRO A 118 -17.39 -11.07 1.99
N PHE A 119 -16.11 -11.09 2.38
CA PHE A 119 -15.27 -12.28 2.32
C PHE A 119 -15.61 -13.32 3.41
N LYS A 120 -16.17 -12.88 4.54
CA LYS A 120 -16.62 -13.78 5.63
C LYS A 120 -17.96 -14.43 5.30
N ASN A 121 -18.89 -13.67 4.74
CA ASN A 121 -20.26 -14.11 4.49
C ASN A 121 -20.43 -14.84 3.15
N TYR A 122 -19.61 -14.51 2.15
CA TYR A 122 -19.72 -15.06 0.79
C TYR A 122 -18.41 -15.74 0.37
N HIS A 123 -17.95 -16.70 1.16
CA HIS A 123 -16.68 -17.41 0.95
C HIS A 123 -16.52 -17.97 -0.48
N GLU A 124 -17.57 -18.55 -1.05
CA GLU A 124 -17.57 -19.10 -2.41
C GLU A 124 -17.40 -18.04 -3.52
N ARG A 125 -17.72 -16.76 -3.22
CA ARG A 125 -17.64 -15.64 -4.16
C ARG A 125 -16.39 -14.77 -3.94
N LYS A 126 -15.46 -15.15 -3.09
CA LYS A 126 -14.27 -14.35 -2.73
C LYS A 126 -13.48 -13.85 -3.95
N ASN A 127 -13.29 -14.68 -4.98
CA ASN A 127 -12.58 -14.29 -6.20
C ASN A 127 -13.35 -13.24 -6.99
N PHE A 128 -14.66 -13.42 -7.13
CA PHE A 128 -15.52 -12.43 -7.79
C PHE A 128 -15.49 -11.10 -7.03
N ILE A 129 -15.57 -11.11 -5.70
CA ILE A 129 -15.51 -9.91 -4.87
C ILE A 129 -14.19 -9.17 -5.11
N LEU A 130 -13.04 -9.87 -5.07
CA LEU A 130 -11.74 -9.25 -5.33
C LEU A 130 -11.70 -8.61 -6.73
N TRP A 131 -12.05 -9.37 -7.78
CA TRP A 131 -11.97 -8.89 -9.16
C TRP A 131 -12.94 -7.75 -9.45
N ALA A 132 -14.15 -7.80 -8.90
CA ALA A 132 -15.11 -6.71 -8.99
C ALA A 132 -14.58 -5.45 -8.30
N SER A 133 -13.96 -5.58 -7.11
CA SER A 133 -13.33 -4.45 -6.42
C SER A 133 -12.14 -3.88 -7.19
N ILE A 134 -11.27 -4.72 -7.75
CA ILE A 134 -10.13 -4.27 -8.58
C ILE A 134 -10.66 -3.54 -9.81
N PHE A 135 -11.59 -4.15 -10.55
CA PHE A 135 -12.16 -3.55 -11.76
C PHE A 135 -12.85 -2.22 -11.46
N ALA A 136 -13.70 -2.16 -10.43
CA ALA A 136 -14.36 -0.92 -10.03
C ALA A 136 -13.35 0.17 -9.64
N THR A 137 -12.32 -0.18 -8.87
CA THR A 137 -11.26 0.77 -8.48
C THR A 137 -10.53 1.30 -9.70
N LEU A 138 -10.08 0.42 -10.61
CA LEU A 138 -9.37 0.82 -11.83
C LEU A 138 -10.24 1.66 -12.76
N ALA A 139 -11.51 1.29 -12.94
CA ALA A 139 -12.45 2.05 -13.75
C ALA A 139 -12.67 3.46 -13.18
N ILE A 140 -12.91 3.58 -11.87
CA ILE A 140 -13.10 4.89 -11.23
C ILE A 140 -11.81 5.72 -11.32
N VAL A 141 -10.63 5.12 -11.04
CA VAL A 141 -9.35 5.83 -11.17
C VAL A 141 -9.11 6.31 -12.60
N TYR A 142 -9.49 5.52 -13.61
CA TYR A 142 -9.30 5.87 -15.01
C TYR A 142 -10.28 6.96 -15.48
N PHE A 143 -11.59 6.78 -15.25
CA PHE A 143 -12.62 7.69 -15.74
C PHE A 143 -12.76 8.96 -14.90
N VAL A 144 -12.35 8.91 -13.63
CA VAL A 144 -12.57 9.96 -12.64
C VAL A 144 -11.24 10.43 -12.02
N SER A 145 -10.16 10.34 -12.80
CA SER A 145 -8.80 10.74 -12.38
C SER A 145 -8.73 12.22 -11.95
N GLY A 146 -9.50 13.10 -12.58
CA GLY A 146 -9.56 14.52 -12.26
C GLY A 146 -10.04 14.86 -10.85
N LEU A 147 -10.75 13.95 -10.17
CA LEU A 147 -11.17 14.16 -8.77
C LEU A 147 -10.10 13.82 -7.73
N GLN A 148 -8.98 13.21 -8.14
CA GLN A 148 -7.88 12.85 -7.23
C GLN A 148 -6.91 14.01 -6.94
N GLY A 149 -7.25 15.20 -7.43
CA GLY A 149 -6.52 16.43 -7.15
C GLY A 149 -5.25 16.60 -7.98
N SER A 150 -4.42 17.54 -7.55
CA SER A 150 -3.18 17.92 -8.20
C SER A 150 -2.10 16.83 -8.08
N LYS A 151 -1.13 16.90 -9.00
CA LYS A 151 0.11 16.09 -8.99
C LYS A 151 1.21 16.74 -8.15
N GLU A 152 1.05 18.01 -7.80
CA GLU A 152 2.00 18.75 -6.98
C GLU A 152 1.99 18.24 -5.55
N TRP A 153 3.17 18.25 -4.90
CA TRP A 153 3.32 17.69 -3.56
C TRP A 153 2.60 18.52 -2.50
N ASP A 154 2.76 19.84 -2.58
CA ASP A 154 2.28 20.79 -1.57
C ASP A 154 0.75 20.76 -1.47
N ASP A 155 0.05 20.74 -2.61
CA ASP A 155 -1.42 20.59 -2.70
C ASP A 155 -1.97 19.33 -1.98
N ARG A 156 -1.11 18.32 -1.75
CA ARG A 156 -1.47 17.01 -1.19
C ARG A 156 -1.12 16.88 0.28
N ILE A 157 -0.35 17.82 0.81
CA ILE A 157 0.04 17.87 2.22
C ILE A 157 -0.59 19.06 2.95
N GLU A 158 -0.83 20.18 2.25
CA GLU A 158 -1.32 21.41 2.87
C GLU A 158 -2.75 21.28 3.40
N VAL A 159 -2.94 21.52 4.70
CA VAL A 159 -4.28 21.42 5.33
C VAL A 159 -4.77 22.79 5.80
N ALA A 160 -5.36 23.55 4.88
CA ALA A 160 -5.91 24.88 5.19
C ALA A 160 -7.31 24.84 5.84
N SER A 161 -8.02 23.71 5.78
CA SER A 161 -9.36 23.58 6.40
C SER A 161 -9.74 22.14 6.68
N ILE A 162 -10.78 21.94 7.51
CA ILE A 162 -11.35 20.61 7.77
C ILE A 162 -11.90 19.94 6.51
N ILE A 163 -12.40 20.73 5.56
CA ILE A 163 -12.93 20.21 4.28
C ILE A 163 -11.78 19.62 3.45
N ILE A 164 -10.64 20.34 3.39
CA ILE A 164 -9.43 19.84 2.72
C ILE A 164 -8.91 18.59 3.43
N TRP A 165 -8.93 18.57 4.77
CA TRP A 165 -8.54 17.38 5.52
C TRP A 165 -9.35 16.14 5.14
N PHE A 166 -10.68 16.25 5.02
CA PHE A 166 -11.52 15.14 4.56
C PHE A 166 -11.29 14.80 3.08
N SER A 167 -11.08 15.81 2.23
CA SER A 167 -10.71 15.58 0.82
C SER A 167 -9.41 14.77 0.71
N HIS A 168 -8.39 15.17 1.47
CA HIS A 168 -7.09 14.49 1.51
C HIS A 168 -7.23 13.06 2.02
N LEU A 169 -8.02 12.87 3.08
CA LEU A 169 -8.28 11.56 3.66
C LEU A 169 -8.99 10.62 2.69
N LEU A 170 -9.92 11.12 1.87
CA LEU A 170 -10.78 10.28 1.07
C LEU A 170 -10.26 10.07 -0.35
N LEU A 171 -9.66 11.09 -0.98
CA LEU A 171 -9.36 11.11 -2.42
C LEU A 171 -8.04 11.77 -2.82
N THR A 172 -7.65 12.88 -2.20
CA THR A 172 -6.65 13.80 -2.80
C THR A 172 -5.30 13.84 -2.07
N GLY A 173 -5.20 13.27 -0.87
CA GLY A 173 -4.00 13.34 -0.02
C GLY A 173 -2.97 12.29 -0.41
N THR A 174 -1.90 12.14 0.38
CA THR A 174 -0.82 11.17 0.12
C THR A 174 -1.32 9.72 0.11
N TYR A 175 -2.03 9.29 1.16
CA TYR A 175 -2.59 7.94 1.29
C TYR A 175 -4.11 7.96 1.50
N PRO A 176 -4.91 8.39 0.50
CA PRO A 176 -6.35 8.54 0.62
C PRO A 176 -7.03 7.17 0.70
N LEU A 177 -8.20 7.10 1.33
CA LEU A 177 -9.00 5.88 1.43
C LEU A 177 -9.24 5.25 0.06
N PHE A 178 -9.63 6.05 -0.92
CA PHE A 178 -9.69 5.63 -2.32
C PHE A 178 -8.50 6.22 -3.09
N PRO A 179 -7.72 5.41 -3.84
CA PRO A 179 -7.97 4.01 -4.20
C PRO A 179 -7.35 2.96 -3.26
N TRP A 180 -6.65 3.37 -2.19
CA TRP A 180 -5.80 2.47 -1.39
C TRP A 180 -6.53 1.34 -0.65
N LEU A 181 -7.84 1.48 -0.42
CA LEU A 181 -8.70 0.42 0.12
C LEU A 181 -8.53 -0.92 -0.63
N ILE A 182 -8.20 -0.88 -1.93
CA ILE A 182 -8.02 -2.10 -2.73
C ILE A 182 -6.94 -3.04 -2.18
N PHE A 183 -5.89 -2.50 -1.56
CA PHE A 183 -4.84 -3.31 -0.94
C PHE A 183 -5.34 -3.99 0.35
N ALA A 184 -6.18 -3.33 1.14
CA ALA A 184 -6.79 -3.94 2.32
C ALA A 184 -7.79 -5.05 1.94
N ILE A 185 -8.51 -4.85 0.83
CA ILE A 185 -9.37 -5.85 0.20
C ILE A 185 -8.54 -7.05 -0.27
N LEU A 186 -7.41 -6.83 -0.96
CA LEU A 186 -6.48 -7.90 -1.34
C LEU A 186 -6.02 -8.69 -0.10
N GLY A 187 -5.66 -8.01 0.98
CA GLY A 187 -5.30 -8.63 2.25
C GLY A 187 -6.41 -9.52 2.83
N SER A 188 -7.65 -9.06 2.80
CA SER A 188 -8.82 -9.86 3.23
C SER A 188 -9.05 -11.07 2.33
N TRP A 189 -8.88 -10.91 1.02
CA TRP A 189 -9.01 -12.01 0.08
C TRP A 189 -7.93 -13.08 0.33
N ILE A 190 -6.67 -12.70 0.55
CA ILE A 190 -5.59 -13.61 0.95
C ILE A 190 -6.01 -14.35 2.23
N ALA A 191 -6.42 -13.61 3.26
CA ALA A 191 -6.83 -14.16 4.55
C ALA A 191 -8.05 -15.09 4.49
N SER A 192 -8.92 -14.93 3.49
CA SER A 192 -10.10 -15.78 3.30
C SER A 192 -9.77 -17.19 2.75
N HIS A 193 -8.52 -17.46 2.38
CA HIS A 193 -8.07 -18.79 1.98
C HIS A 193 -7.59 -19.57 3.21
N LYS A 194 -8.14 -20.77 3.41
CA LYS A 194 -7.95 -21.61 4.61
C LYS A 194 -6.74 -22.55 4.55
N ASP A 195 -5.80 -22.35 3.62
CA ASP A 195 -4.62 -23.23 3.54
C ASP A 195 -3.70 -22.95 4.74
N SER A 196 -3.39 -24.00 5.51
CA SER A 196 -2.64 -23.90 6.76
C SER A 196 -1.15 -23.67 6.55
N SER A 197 -0.63 -23.90 5.34
CA SER A 197 0.81 -23.83 5.05
C SER A 197 1.21 -22.60 4.25
N LEU A 198 0.34 -22.13 3.35
CA LEU A 198 0.56 -20.99 2.47
C LEU A 198 -0.56 -19.97 2.68
N THR A 199 -0.22 -18.72 3.01
CA THR A 199 -1.26 -17.71 3.19
C THR A 199 -1.73 -17.15 1.85
N PHE A 200 -0.85 -17.03 0.85
CA PHE A 200 -1.23 -16.61 -0.49
C PHE A 200 -1.58 -17.82 -1.36
N PRO A 201 -2.79 -17.85 -1.94
CA PRO A 201 -3.22 -18.98 -2.76
C PRO A 201 -2.44 -19.05 -4.07
N VAL A 202 -1.75 -20.17 -4.29
CA VAL A 202 -1.00 -20.45 -5.53
C VAL A 202 -1.81 -21.43 -6.38
N ASN A 203 -2.57 -20.91 -7.34
CA ASN A 203 -3.37 -21.70 -8.28
C ASN A 203 -3.26 -21.10 -9.70
N LYS A 204 -3.81 -21.81 -10.70
CA LYS A 204 -3.75 -21.37 -12.11
C LYS A 204 -4.27 -19.93 -12.28
N GLY A 205 -5.36 -19.57 -11.62
CA GLY A 205 -5.93 -18.22 -11.72
C GLY A 205 -5.00 -17.15 -11.17
N THR A 206 -4.38 -17.37 -10.01
CA THR A 206 -3.46 -16.39 -9.40
C THR A 206 -2.16 -16.26 -10.18
N VAL A 207 -1.60 -17.38 -10.66
CA VAL A 207 -0.41 -17.38 -11.52
C VAL A 207 -0.67 -16.67 -12.85
N THR A 208 -1.80 -16.93 -13.50
CA THR A 208 -2.18 -16.23 -14.74
C THR A 208 -2.32 -14.73 -14.50
N SER A 209 -2.95 -14.33 -13.40
CA SER A 209 -3.16 -12.92 -13.05
C SER A 209 -1.84 -12.17 -12.82
N ILE A 210 -0.92 -12.78 -12.08
CA ILE A 210 0.43 -12.24 -11.87
C ILE A 210 1.19 -12.16 -13.20
N SER A 211 1.07 -13.18 -14.05
CA SER A 211 1.73 -13.19 -15.36
C SER A 211 1.22 -12.08 -16.27
N ILE A 212 -0.10 -11.85 -16.30
CA ILE A 212 -0.71 -10.72 -17.03
C ILE A 212 -0.20 -9.38 -16.49
N GLY A 213 -0.16 -9.24 -15.15
CA GLY A 213 0.39 -8.04 -14.51
C GLY A 213 1.86 -7.78 -14.85
N LEU A 214 2.68 -8.83 -14.88
CA LEU A 214 4.09 -8.75 -15.30
C LEU A 214 4.23 -8.34 -16.76
N VAL A 215 3.46 -8.94 -17.66
CA VAL A 215 3.43 -8.56 -19.08
C VAL A 215 3.02 -7.10 -19.24
N PHE A 216 2.04 -6.63 -18.46
CA PHE A 216 1.64 -5.22 -18.44
C PHE A 216 2.77 -4.30 -17.96
N CYS A 217 3.49 -4.66 -16.89
CA CYS A 217 4.64 -3.90 -16.41
C CYS A 217 5.76 -3.82 -17.45
N ILE A 218 6.06 -4.94 -18.13
CA ILE A 218 7.08 -4.98 -19.20
C ILE A 218 6.63 -4.11 -20.39
N ALA A 219 5.37 -4.22 -20.81
CA ALA A 219 4.84 -3.43 -21.93
C ALA A 219 4.87 -1.93 -21.63
N THR A 220 4.51 -1.52 -20.41
CA THR A 220 4.55 -0.10 -19.99
C THR A 220 5.97 0.44 -19.84
N LEU A 221 6.92 -0.40 -19.41
CA LEU A 221 8.34 -0.04 -19.37
C LEU A 221 8.89 0.20 -20.79
N LEU A 222 8.66 -0.74 -21.71
CA LEU A 222 9.09 -0.59 -23.11
C LEU A 222 8.43 0.62 -23.79
N TYR A 223 7.15 0.88 -23.47
CA TYR A 223 6.46 2.07 -23.95
C TYR A 223 7.08 3.36 -23.40
N SER A 224 7.41 3.39 -22.11
CA SER A 224 8.09 4.53 -21.46
C SER A 224 9.43 4.83 -22.13
N GLU A 225 10.28 3.82 -22.33
CA GLU A 225 11.59 3.96 -23.00
C GLU A 225 11.45 4.46 -24.43
N LYS A 226 10.52 3.90 -25.21
CA LYS A 226 10.30 4.30 -26.60
C LYS A 226 9.85 5.76 -26.76
N ASN A 227 9.07 6.27 -25.80
CA ASN A 227 8.49 7.61 -25.88
C ASN A 227 9.25 8.65 -25.04
N GLY A 228 10.34 8.28 -24.37
CA GLY A 228 11.11 9.20 -23.51
C GLY A 228 10.30 9.72 -22.31
N ILE A 229 9.34 8.95 -21.83
CA ILE A 229 8.51 9.28 -20.65
C ILE A 229 9.04 8.48 -19.47
N ASP A 230 9.05 9.02 -18.26
CA ASP A 230 9.43 8.24 -17.08
C ASP A 230 8.50 7.06 -16.83
N TRP A 231 9.08 5.90 -16.54
CA TRP A 231 8.27 4.71 -16.27
C TRP A 231 7.53 4.81 -14.94
N ALA A 232 8.23 5.17 -13.86
CA ALA A 232 7.65 5.27 -12.54
C ALA A 232 8.23 6.46 -11.76
N ARG A 233 7.36 7.30 -11.19
CA ARG A 233 7.74 8.40 -10.30
C ARG A 233 6.77 8.53 -9.13
N PRO A 234 7.25 8.95 -7.94
CA PRO A 234 6.36 9.25 -6.82
C PRO A 234 5.34 10.35 -7.15
N LYS A 235 5.79 11.41 -7.82
CA LYS A 235 4.98 12.58 -8.19
C LYS A 235 5.26 13.04 -9.62
N GLY A 236 4.37 13.84 -10.17
CA GLY A 236 4.47 14.38 -11.53
C GLY A 236 4.08 13.37 -12.61
N ASP A 237 4.55 13.63 -13.83
CA ASP A 237 4.20 12.86 -15.02
C ASP A 237 5.09 11.63 -15.19
N ALA A 238 4.47 10.45 -15.12
CA ALA A 238 5.07 9.16 -15.39
C ALA A 238 3.98 8.17 -15.83
N ILE A 239 4.37 7.03 -16.41
CA ILE A 239 3.40 5.97 -16.73
C ILE A 239 2.80 5.41 -15.43
N LEU A 240 3.62 5.15 -14.41
CA LEU A 240 3.21 4.76 -13.06
C LEU A 240 3.42 5.96 -12.13
N THR A 241 2.32 6.58 -11.70
CA THR A 241 2.34 7.70 -10.75
C THR A 241 1.75 7.27 -9.41
N PHE A 242 2.46 7.58 -8.33
CA PHE A 242 2.06 7.26 -6.96
C PHE A 242 1.10 8.31 -6.37
N TYR A 243 1.33 9.59 -6.67
CA TYR A 243 0.55 10.73 -6.20
C TYR A 243 0.07 11.62 -7.36
N PRO A 244 -1.24 11.63 -7.67
CA PRO A 244 -2.24 10.65 -7.25
C PRO A 244 -1.98 9.26 -7.84
N ALA A 245 -2.46 8.22 -7.17
CA ALA A 245 -2.27 6.84 -7.58
C ALA A 245 -3.04 6.54 -8.88
N ASN A 246 -2.34 6.29 -9.97
CA ASN A 246 -2.96 6.02 -11.27
C ASN A 246 -3.21 4.52 -11.52
N ALA A 247 -4.02 4.19 -12.52
CA ALA A 247 -4.38 2.80 -12.82
C ALA A 247 -3.17 1.90 -13.17
N PRO A 248 -2.20 2.33 -14.00
CA PRO A 248 -0.97 1.56 -14.24
C PRO A 248 -0.19 1.25 -12.95
N PHE A 249 -0.07 2.24 -12.07
CA PHE A 249 0.57 2.06 -10.76
C PHE A 249 -0.18 1.01 -9.91
N LEU A 250 -1.51 1.08 -9.83
CA LEU A 250 -2.29 0.11 -9.05
C LEU A 250 -2.12 -1.33 -9.57
N ILE A 251 -2.09 -1.53 -10.90
CA ILE A 251 -1.84 -2.84 -11.51
C ILE A 251 -0.44 -3.34 -11.14
N ALA A 252 0.57 -2.49 -11.29
CA ALA A 252 1.95 -2.83 -10.95
C ALA A 252 2.12 -3.13 -9.45
N ALA A 253 1.48 -2.34 -8.58
CA ALA A 253 1.53 -2.52 -7.13
C ALA A 253 0.83 -3.79 -6.65
N LEU A 254 -0.37 -4.09 -7.17
CA LEU A 254 -1.07 -5.34 -6.87
C LEU A 254 -0.24 -6.57 -7.31
N THR A 255 0.38 -6.49 -8.49
CA THR A 255 1.27 -7.52 -9.02
C THR A 255 2.52 -7.68 -8.15
N GLY A 256 3.19 -6.56 -7.81
CA GLY A 256 4.39 -6.54 -6.98
C GLY A 256 4.14 -7.08 -5.58
N VAL A 257 3.02 -6.69 -4.95
CA VAL A 257 2.60 -7.23 -3.64
C VAL A 257 2.36 -8.74 -3.72
N ALA A 258 1.67 -9.23 -4.75
CA ALA A 258 1.42 -10.65 -4.93
C ALA A 258 2.73 -11.45 -5.09
N ILE A 259 3.67 -10.95 -5.90
CA ILE A 259 4.99 -11.57 -6.09
C ILE A 259 5.79 -11.57 -4.78
N LEU A 260 5.91 -10.42 -4.11
CA LEU A 260 6.66 -10.33 -2.85
C LEU A 260 6.08 -11.24 -1.78
N TRP A 261 4.75 -11.28 -1.65
CA TRP A 261 4.08 -12.18 -0.70
C TRP A 261 4.37 -13.64 -1.03
N MET A 262 4.26 -14.04 -2.31
CA MET A 262 4.57 -15.38 -2.77
C MET A 262 6.04 -15.76 -2.54
N LEU A 263 6.99 -14.86 -2.77
CA LEU A 263 8.41 -15.13 -2.53
C LEU A 263 8.68 -15.33 -1.04
N ILE A 264 8.20 -14.41 -0.19
CA ILE A 264 8.49 -14.42 1.25
C ILE A 264 7.88 -15.64 1.94
N GLN A 265 6.65 -16.05 1.57
CA GLN A 265 6.05 -17.27 2.15
C GLN A 265 6.83 -18.54 1.79
N ASN A 266 7.55 -18.56 0.66
CA ASN A 266 8.34 -19.72 0.22
C ASN A 266 9.76 -19.76 0.80
N VAL A 267 10.33 -18.60 1.17
CA VAL A 267 11.71 -18.50 1.70
C VAL A 267 11.86 -19.11 3.10
N LYS A 268 10.76 -19.33 3.85
CA LYS A 268 10.72 -19.94 5.20
C LYS A 268 11.81 -19.44 6.18
N SER A 269 12.28 -18.21 6.01
CA SER A 269 13.32 -17.63 6.87
C SER A 269 12.69 -16.87 8.03
N THR A 270 13.18 -17.10 9.24
CA THR A 270 12.70 -16.44 10.45
C THR A 270 13.55 -15.23 10.85
N ARG A 271 14.64 -14.96 10.12
CA ARG A 271 15.62 -13.90 10.45
C ARG A 271 14.98 -12.51 10.46
N LEU A 272 13.97 -12.29 9.64
CA LEU A 272 13.26 -11.01 9.54
C LEU A 272 12.11 -10.87 10.56
N ASN A 273 11.70 -11.97 11.21
CA ASN A 273 10.56 -11.96 12.12
C ASN A 273 10.70 -10.93 13.26
N PRO A 274 11.86 -10.77 13.93
CA PRO A 274 12.02 -9.78 14.99
C PRO A 274 11.67 -8.37 14.53
N LEU A 275 12.17 -7.97 13.35
CA LEU A 275 11.89 -6.66 12.75
C LEU A 275 10.39 -6.48 12.45
N GLY A 276 9.74 -7.54 11.95
CA GLY A 276 8.30 -7.56 11.69
C GLY A 276 7.43 -7.37 12.93
N LYS A 277 7.89 -7.80 14.12
CA LYS A 277 7.14 -7.63 15.38
C LYS A 277 7.12 -6.20 15.87
N ILE A 278 8.18 -5.44 15.56
CA ILE A 278 8.37 -4.04 15.96
C ILE A 278 8.19 -3.08 14.79
N SER A 279 7.54 -3.53 13.72
CA SER A 279 7.42 -2.78 12.46
C SER A 279 6.87 -1.37 12.65
N LEU A 280 5.88 -1.22 13.54
CA LEU A 280 5.31 0.09 13.86
C LEU A 280 6.29 0.97 14.62
N SER A 281 7.04 0.43 15.58
CA SER A 281 8.05 1.19 16.31
C SER A 281 9.16 1.68 15.37
N VAL A 282 9.63 0.85 14.44
CA VAL A 282 10.60 1.26 13.42
C VAL A 282 9.99 2.29 12.47
N TYR A 283 8.72 2.13 12.09
CA TYR A 283 8.00 3.13 11.31
C TYR A 283 7.92 4.49 12.02
N LEU A 284 7.73 4.54 13.34
CA LEU A 284 7.71 5.82 14.06
C LEU A 284 9.11 6.41 14.20
N LEU A 285 10.11 5.58 14.53
CA LEU A 285 11.45 6.05 14.84
C LEU A 285 12.27 6.49 13.63
N HIS A 286 12.02 5.95 12.43
CA HIS A 286 12.85 6.32 11.26
C HIS A 286 12.61 7.77 10.76
N PHE A 287 11.57 8.45 11.26
CA PHE A 287 11.29 9.86 10.96
C PHE A 287 11.96 10.83 11.95
N VAL A 288 12.52 10.31 13.05
CA VAL A 288 13.20 11.08 14.11
C VAL A 288 14.71 11.03 13.89
#